data_AF-A0A2D7ESL2-F1
#
_entry.id   AF-A0A2D7ESL2-F1
#
_cell.length_a   1.000
_cell.length_b   1.000
_cell.length_c   1.000
_cell.angle_alpha   90.00
_cell.angle_beta   90.00
_cell.angle_gamma   90.00
#
_symmetry.space_group_name_H-M   'P 1'
#
loop_
_entity.id
_entity.type
_entity.pdbx_description
1 polymer ?
#
loop_
_entity_poly.entity_id
_entity_poly.type
_entity_poly.pdbx_seq_one_letter_code
_entity_poly.pdbx_strand_id
1 'polypeptide(L)'
;MSLENVNLDRGFFHFTKPYHWMGWIVWIFAFLMIVFGVVMLSLEGGLLAGGLVAAFGFLLMALLSPASLEADLHKVRKNAPQPDDLEEEALKNGYELESWFFGRSSYSPTNDPNDWILPAPGPSTWNKEDRYAPDGDGTPLPEHPSKVGTPRPATFSTFGICMFMFILLASISVGMMMVDQQTAIDNGEILDEDAGMKYAPIAITIVGLIWLLLGFFQHKRQQQMIDTPTSLVRSVAVGSAELVGQVRPAHEQWINVVVDGNPRRVIPGCVEFSWEYEVYVCRQVTTTDSEGNQSTREECTWRTVRSDEGGIPFMLHDGTGGIRVESNTFNKKSLGNFVKRWTSNHADTLRDHFQTEFAARLFRDGDVRKHRWTAYALRIGNPVYLLGMVKPRSQSELAAENIDGTIGHTTISVHGEDSPGMKANIQRGTELANLGRILSSAELLILPIVCVLAGILLFAVL
;
A
#
# COMPACT_ATOMS: atom_id res chain seq x y z
N MET A 1 9.58 10.80 19.92
CA MET A 1 10.20 11.76 18.97
C MET A 1 9.07 12.60 18.40
N SER A 2 9.12 13.94 18.50
CA SER A 2 8.10 14.83 17.91
C SER A 2 8.36 15.05 16.41
N LEU A 3 7.31 15.37 15.64
CA LEU A 3 7.42 15.71 14.20
C LEU A 3 8.31 16.91 13.93
N GLU A 4 8.53 17.80 14.91
CA GLU A 4 9.41 18.97 14.81
C GLU A 4 10.86 18.62 14.41
N ASN A 5 11.28 17.38 14.67
CA ASN A 5 12.61 16.90 14.30
C ASN A 5 12.66 16.24 12.91
N VAL A 6 11.52 16.12 12.22
CA VAL A 6 11.43 15.53 10.88
C VAL A 6 11.28 16.65 9.86
N ASN A 7 12.30 16.83 9.03
CA ASN A 7 12.20 17.75 7.90
C ASN A 7 11.31 17.13 6.81
N LEU A 8 10.13 17.70 6.60
CA LEU A 8 9.15 17.25 5.62
C LEU A 8 9.47 17.69 4.19
N ASP A 9 10.40 18.63 4.00
CA ASP A 9 10.94 19.01 2.68
C ASP A 9 12.40 18.58 2.56
N ARG A 10 12.62 17.47 1.84
CA ARG A 10 13.93 16.81 1.76
C ARG A 10 14.84 17.36 0.66
N GLY A 11 14.39 18.32 -0.16
CA GLY A 11 15.20 18.92 -1.21
C GLY A 11 15.70 17.92 -2.28
N PHE A 12 16.96 18.04 -2.68
CA PHE A 12 17.50 17.25 -3.81
C PHE A 12 17.82 15.80 -3.45
N PHE A 13 18.60 15.56 -2.38
CA PHE A 13 19.06 14.22 -2.02
C PHE A 13 18.82 13.90 -0.54
N HIS A 14 18.32 12.68 -0.27
CA HIS A 14 18.22 12.16 1.09
C HIS A 14 18.73 10.72 1.22
N PHE A 15 19.66 10.52 2.14
CA PHE A 15 20.19 9.20 2.43
C PHE A 15 19.24 8.39 3.33
N THR A 16 18.56 7.41 2.74
CA THR A 16 17.67 6.47 3.44
C THR A 16 18.40 5.19 3.80
N LYS A 17 17.99 4.58 4.92
CA LYS A 17 18.51 3.32 5.44
C LYS A 17 17.35 2.40 5.84
N PRO A 18 17.51 1.08 5.78
CA PRO A 18 16.49 0.15 6.26
C PRO A 18 16.21 0.37 7.75
N TYR A 19 14.96 0.13 8.14
CA TYR A 19 14.51 0.21 9.54
C TYR A 19 14.20 -1.17 10.16
N HIS A 20 14.22 -2.24 9.37
CA HIS A 20 14.12 -3.62 9.85
C HIS A 20 15.51 -4.25 10.05
N TRP A 21 15.65 -5.08 11.08
CA TRP A 21 16.91 -5.77 11.41
C TRP A 21 17.41 -6.66 10.26
N MET A 22 16.51 -7.42 9.62
CA MET A 22 16.86 -8.26 8.47
C MET A 22 17.29 -7.39 7.28
N GLY A 23 16.64 -6.24 7.11
CA GLY A 23 17.01 -5.26 6.09
C GLY A 23 18.44 -4.77 6.25
N TRP A 24 18.89 -4.52 7.49
CA TRP A 24 20.28 -4.15 7.76
C TRP A 24 21.29 -5.22 7.37
N ILE A 25 21.01 -6.50 7.63
CA ILE A 25 21.91 -7.60 7.27
C ILE A 25 22.12 -7.65 5.76
N VAL A 26 21.02 -7.64 4.99
CA VAL A 26 21.11 -7.71 3.53
C VAL A 26 21.69 -6.41 2.96
N TRP A 27 21.44 -5.26 3.57
CA TRP A 27 22.02 -3.97 3.15
C TRP A 27 23.54 -3.92 3.33
N ILE A 28 24.07 -4.44 4.45
CA ILE A 28 25.52 -4.57 4.67
C ILE A 28 26.12 -5.56 3.67
N PHE A 29 25.46 -6.70 3.44
CA PHE A 29 25.89 -7.66 2.43
C PHE A 29 25.93 -7.04 1.02
N ALA A 30 24.90 -6.30 0.64
CA ALA A 30 24.84 -5.56 -0.62
C ALA A 30 25.97 -4.53 -0.74
N PHE A 31 26.28 -3.81 0.34
CA PHE A 31 27.42 -2.90 0.37
C PHE A 31 28.76 -3.63 0.15
N LEU A 32 28.98 -4.78 0.80
CA LEU A 32 30.17 -5.59 0.58
C LEU A 32 30.26 -6.12 -0.85
N MET A 33 29.14 -6.49 -1.47
CA MET A 33 29.09 -6.87 -2.88
C MET A 33 29.50 -5.72 -3.81
N ILE A 34 29.05 -4.48 -3.53
CA ILE A 34 29.47 -3.31 -4.32
C ILE A 34 30.98 -3.10 -4.20
N VAL A 35 31.52 -3.12 -2.97
CA VAL A 35 32.96 -2.95 -2.74
C VAL A 35 33.75 -4.05 -3.46
N PHE A 36 33.32 -5.30 -3.33
CA PHE A 36 33.97 -6.43 -4.00
C PHE A 36 33.89 -6.32 -5.53
N GLY A 37 32.74 -5.94 -6.08
CA GLY A 37 32.56 -5.71 -7.52
C GLY A 37 33.47 -4.60 -8.03
N VAL A 38 33.60 -3.49 -7.31
CA VAL A 38 34.51 -2.38 -7.64
C VAL A 38 35.98 -2.81 -7.59
N VAL A 39 36.37 -3.62 -6.61
CA VAL A 39 37.73 -4.19 -6.56
C VAL A 39 37.97 -5.10 -7.77
N MET A 40 37.01 -5.95 -8.12
CA MET A 40 37.11 -6.81 -9.30
C MET A 40 37.21 -6.02 -10.61
N LEU A 41 36.54 -4.87 -10.73
CA LEU A 41 36.67 -3.97 -11.89
C LEU A 41 38.11 -3.48 -12.09
N SER A 42 38.92 -3.42 -11.02
CA SER A 42 40.33 -2.99 -11.08
C SER A 42 41.32 -4.12 -11.43
N LEU A 43 40.85 -5.37 -11.50
CA LEU A 43 41.67 -6.53 -11.85
C LEU A 43 41.60 -6.81 -13.35
N GLU A 44 42.69 -7.29 -13.94
CA GLU A 44 42.73 -7.69 -15.35
C GLU A 44 41.68 -8.78 -15.64
N GLY A 45 40.86 -8.55 -16.68
CA GLY A 45 39.75 -9.44 -17.05
C GLY A 45 38.51 -9.36 -16.12
N GLY A 46 38.54 -8.52 -15.08
CA GLY A 46 37.46 -8.41 -14.09
C GLY A 46 36.33 -7.45 -14.44
N LEU A 47 36.37 -6.78 -15.61
CA LEU A 47 35.40 -5.74 -15.99
C LEU A 47 33.95 -6.26 -16.02
N LEU A 48 33.71 -7.41 -16.67
CA LEU A 48 32.38 -8.01 -16.76
C LEU A 48 31.87 -8.53 -15.40
N ALA A 49 32.67 -9.38 -14.76
CA ALA A 49 32.30 -10.00 -13.49
C ALA A 49 32.15 -8.96 -12.37
N GLY A 50 33.07 -7.99 -12.29
CA GLY A 50 33.02 -6.90 -11.33
C GLY A 50 31.82 -5.97 -11.56
N GLY A 51 31.51 -5.66 -12.83
CA GLY A 51 30.37 -4.82 -13.20
C GLY A 51 29.03 -5.45 -12.80
N LEU A 52 28.82 -6.73 -13.10
CA LEU A 52 27.59 -7.45 -12.72
C LEU A 52 27.45 -7.61 -11.21
N VAL A 53 28.53 -7.93 -10.50
CA VAL A 53 28.49 -8.08 -9.03
C VAL A 53 28.18 -6.74 -8.36
N ALA A 54 28.80 -5.65 -8.82
CA ALA A 54 28.49 -4.31 -8.33
C ALA A 54 27.04 -3.91 -8.65
N ALA A 55 26.57 -4.17 -9.87
CA ALA A 55 25.19 -3.89 -10.28
C ALA A 55 24.18 -4.60 -9.36
N PHE A 56 24.38 -5.90 -9.10
CA PHE A 56 23.49 -6.66 -8.20
C PHE A 56 23.54 -6.14 -6.76
N GLY A 57 24.71 -5.72 -6.28
CA GLY A 57 24.84 -5.04 -4.99
C GLY A 57 24.02 -3.75 -4.92
N PHE A 58 24.05 -2.92 -5.98
CA PHE A 58 23.22 -1.72 -6.08
C PHE A 58 21.72 -2.04 -6.14
N LEU A 59 21.31 -3.09 -6.87
CA LEU A 59 19.91 -3.53 -6.93
C LEU A 59 19.41 -3.94 -5.54
N LEU A 60 20.15 -4.79 -4.83
CA LEU A 60 19.77 -5.22 -3.47
C LEU A 60 19.65 -4.02 -2.53
N MET A 61 20.60 -3.09 -2.61
CA MET A 61 20.58 -1.88 -1.77
C MET A 61 19.38 -0.99 -2.07
N ALA A 62 19.03 -0.83 -3.35
CA ALA A 62 17.84 -0.08 -3.75
C ALA A 62 16.57 -0.71 -3.19
N LEU A 63 16.35 -2.01 -3.42
CA LEU A 63 15.13 -2.71 -2.98
C LEU A 63 14.90 -2.70 -1.47
N LEU A 64 15.97 -2.53 -0.69
CA LEU A 64 15.93 -2.46 0.78
C LEU A 64 15.89 -1.03 1.33
N SER A 65 16.12 -0.04 0.46
CA SER A 65 16.13 1.37 0.85
C SER A 65 14.69 1.91 0.79
N PRO A 66 14.12 2.36 1.92
CA PRO A 66 12.77 2.90 1.94
C PRO A 66 12.71 4.28 1.26
N ALA A 67 11.50 4.78 1.06
CA ALA A 67 11.28 6.13 0.55
C ALA A 67 11.84 7.18 1.52
N SER A 68 12.08 8.41 1.01
CA SER A 68 12.80 9.47 1.73
C SER A 68 12.23 9.83 3.11
N LEU A 69 10.91 9.72 3.30
CA LEU A 69 10.24 10.07 4.56
C LEU A 69 9.84 8.85 5.39
N GLU A 70 9.67 7.70 4.76
CA GLU A 70 9.08 6.49 5.35
C GLU A 70 9.81 6.04 6.63
N ALA A 71 11.14 5.97 6.60
CA ALA A 71 11.91 5.49 7.75
C ALA A 71 11.79 6.40 8.98
N ASP A 72 11.69 7.72 8.79
CA ASP A 72 11.57 8.67 9.89
C ASP A 72 10.13 8.73 10.41
N LEU A 73 9.12 8.66 9.53
CA LEU A 73 7.72 8.53 9.94
C LEU A 73 7.48 7.23 10.72
N HIS A 74 8.10 6.12 10.31
CA HIS A 74 8.06 4.86 11.05
C HIS A 74 8.65 4.99 12.47
N LYS A 75 9.76 5.73 12.64
CA LYS A 75 10.34 6.00 13.97
C LYS A 75 9.43 6.87 14.83
N VAL A 76 8.79 7.89 14.26
CA VAL A 76 7.81 8.72 14.98
C VAL A 76 6.65 7.84 15.43
N ARG A 77 6.08 7.05 14.52
CA ARG A 77 4.98 6.12 14.79
C ARG A 77 5.28 5.15 15.92
N LYS A 78 6.47 4.53 15.95
CA LYS A 78 6.85 3.59 17.02
C LYS A 78 6.76 4.20 18.44
N ASN A 79 6.80 5.52 18.55
CA ASN A 79 6.70 6.23 19.83
C ASN A 79 5.26 6.72 20.13
N ALA A 80 4.30 6.48 19.24
CA ALA A 80 2.91 6.90 19.38
C ALA A 80 2.00 5.68 19.58
N PRO A 81 1.18 5.63 20.64
CA PRO A 81 0.21 4.55 20.82
C PRO A 81 -0.84 4.58 19.71
N GLN A 82 -1.05 3.45 19.02
CA GLN A 82 -2.05 3.34 17.96
C GLN A 82 -3.42 2.94 18.53
N PRO A 83 -4.53 3.36 17.89
CA PRO A 83 -5.88 2.94 18.30
C PRO A 83 -6.02 1.41 18.32
N ASP A 84 -5.49 0.75 17.28
CA ASP A 84 -5.58 -0.70 17.11
C ASP A 84 -4.79 -1.44 18.21
N ASP A 85 -3.65 -0.90 18.66
CA ASP A 85 -2.85 -1.45 19.76
C ASP A 85 -3.57 -1.34 21.12
N LEU A 86 -4.19 -0.18 21.38
CA LEU A 86 -4.97 0.05 22.60
C LEU A 86 -6.21 -0.85 22.66
N GLU A 87 -6.85 -1.06 21.51
CA GLU A 87 -7.98 -1.98 21.39
C GLU A 87 -7.53 -3.44 21.51
N GLU A 88 -6.39 -3.83 20.94
CA GLU A 88 -5.83 -5.17 21.12
C GLU A 88 -5.46 -5.43 22.59
N GLU A 89 -4.86 -4.47 23.29
CA GLU A 89 -4.59 -4.59 24.73
C GLU A 89 -5.90 -4.72 25.52
N ALA A 90 -6.95 -3.96 25.16
CA ALA A 90 -8.27 -4.09 25.76
C ALA A 90 -8.94 -5.45 25.45
N LEU A 91 -8.78 -5.97 24.22
CA LEU A 91 -9.33 -7.26 23.78
C LEU A 91 -8.57 -8.45 24.39
N LYS A 92 -7.24 -8.36 24.53
CA LYS A 92 -6.41 -9.35 25.23
C LYS A 92 -6.78 -9.44 26.70
N ASN A 93 -7.04 -8.29 27.33
CA ASN A 93 -7.58 -8.21 28.68
C ASN A 93 -9.03 -8.72 28.79
N GLY A 94 -9.70 -8.97 27.65
CA GLY A 94 -11.10 -9.38 27.55
C GLY A 94 -11.37 -10.60 26.64
N TYR A 95 -10.46 -11.58 26.58
CA TYR A 95 -10.53 -12.86 25.84
C TYR A 95 -10.02 -12.86 24.38
N GLU A 96 -8.75 -13.22 24.18
CA GLU A 96 -8.30 -13.90 22.95
C GLU A 96 -8.35 -15.43 23.14
N LEU A 97 -9.13 -16.12 22.31
CA LEU A 97 -9.21 -17.59 22.28
C LEU A 97 -8.46 -18.12 21.07
N GLU A 98 -7.18 -18.46 21.25
CA GLU A 98 -6.47 -19.38 20.37
C GLU A 98 -6.89 -20.81 20.73
N SER A 99 -7.42 -21.56 19.76
CA SER A 99 -7.73 -22.97 19.98
C SER A 99 -6.77 -23.83 19.19
N TRP A 100 -5.75 -24.35 19.89
CA TRP A 100 -4.74 -25.24 19.33
C TRP A 100 -5.37 -26.50 18.70
N PHE A 101 -6.36 -27.11 19.35
CA PHE A 101 -7.00 -28.35 18.88
C PHE A 101 -7.74 -28.18 17.55
N PHE A 102 -8.37 -27.03 17.31
CA PHE A 102 -9.07 -26.75 16.05
C PHE A 102 -8.20 -26.02 15.02
N GLY A 103 -6.92 -25.77 15.33
CA GLY A 103 -6.01 -24.99 14.48
C GLY A 103 -6.53 -23.59 14.18
N ARG A 104 -7.22 -22.96 15.15
CA ARG A 104 -7.82 -21.62 14.99
C ARG A 104 -6.87 -20.57 15.52
N SER A 105 -6.61 -19.56 14.70
CA SER A 105 -5.87 -18.36 15.11
C SER A 105 -6.52 -17.12 14.50
N SER A 106 -6.45 -16.02 15.23
CA SER A 106 -6.77 -14.69 14.71
C SER A 106 -5.52 -13.82 14.78
N TYR A 107 -5.31 -13.00 13.76
CA TYR A 107 -4.19 -12.08 13.68
C TYR A 107 -4.73 -10.69 13.32
N SER A 108 -4.44 -9.72 14.19
CA SER A 108 -4.64 -8.29 13.93
C SER A 108 -3.25 -7.69 13.68
N PRO A 109 -2.99 -7.01 12.56
CA PRO A 109 -1.70 -6.37 12.36
C PRO A 109 -1.64 -5.10 13.21
N THR A 110 -0.66 -5.04 14.12
CA THR A 110 -0.41 -3.92 15.04
C THR A 110 0.27 -2.71 14.39
N ASN A 111 0.69 -2.81 13.12
CA ASN A 111 1.44 -1.74 12.46
C ASN A 111 0.99 -1.56 11.02
N ASP A 112 -0.25 -1.08 10.82
CA ASP A 112 -0.69 -0.63 9.50
C ASP A 112 0.08 0.65 9.12
N PRO A 113 0.82 0.64 8.00
CA PRO A 113 1.50 1.83 7.51
C PRO A 113 0.59 3.04 7.25
N ASN A 114 -0.71 2.81 7.06
CA ASN A 114 -1.71 3.83 6.79
C ASN A 114 -2.44 4.30 8.05
N ASP A 115 -2.04 3.88 9.25
CA ASP A 115 -2.60 4.42 10.49
C ASP A 115 -1.93 5.74 10.91
N TRP A 116 -2.40 6.33 12.00
CA TRP A 116 -1.84 7.56 12.57
C TRP A 116 -0.32 7.43 12.78
N ILE A 117 0.41 8.50 12.50
CA ILE A 117 1.84 8.64 12.78
C ILE A 117 2.04 9.27 14.17
N LEU A 118 1.20 10.23 14.51
CA LEU A 118 1.08 10.86 15.81
C LEU A 118 0.04 10.13 16.67
N PRO A 119 -0.02 10.41 17.98
CA PRO A 119 -1.07 9.86 18.83
C PRO A 119 -2.46 10.25 18.30
N ALA A 120 -3.32 9.25 18.12
CA ALA A 120 -4.67 9.46 17.62
C ALA A 120 -5.51 10.28 18.63
N PRO A 121 -6.34 11.23 18.16
CA PRO A 121 -7.28 11.93 19.01
C PRO A 121 -8.34 10.96 19.53
N GLY A 122 -8.39 10.74 20.84
CA GLY A 122 -9.33 9.79 21.45
C GLY A 122 -10.73 10.38 21.68
N PRO A 123 -11.74 9.56 22.01
CA PRO A 123 -13.11 10.01 22.30
C PRO A 123 -13.24 11.02 23.44
N SER A 124 -12.21 11.15 24.27
CA SER A 124 -12.12 12.12 25.36
C SER A 124 -11.96 13.56 24.88
N THR A 125 -11.36 13.77 23.70
CA THR A 125 -11.19 15.11 23.11
C THR A 125 -12.36 15.54 22.25
N TRP A 126 -13.31 14.64 21.98
CA TRP A 126 -14.45 14.91 21.10
C TRP A 126 -15.46 15.81 21.79
N ASN A 127 -16.02 16.75 21.03
CA ASN A 127 -17.19 17.48 21.48
C ASN A 127 -18.40 16.54 21.62
N LYS A 128 -18.90 16.39 22.84
CA LYS A 128 -20.02 15.49 23.17
C LYS A 128 -21.39 16.15 23.02
N GLU A 129 -21.44 17.48 23.00
CA GLU A 129 -22.68 18.25 22.93
C GLU A 129 -23.13 18.42 21.47
N ASP A 130 -22.19 18.80 20.60
CA ASP A 130 -22.43 18.89 19.17
C ASP A 130 -21.31 18.17 18.41
N ARG A 131 -21.72 17.21 17.58
CA ARG A 131 -20.84 16.32 16.81
C ARG A 131 -20.16 17.04 15.65
N TYR A 132 -20.77 18.12 15.17
CA TYR A 132 -20.28 18.91 14.05
C TYR A 132 -19.47 20.14 14.49
N ALA A 133 -19.52 20.48 15.78
CA ALA A 133 -18.80 21.59 16.36
C ALA A 133 -17.29 21.30 16.47
N PRO A 134 -16.45 22.34 16.52
CA PRO A 134 -15.02 22.19 16.79
C PRO A 134 -14.76 21.46 18.12
N ASP A 135 -13.63 20.75 18.15
CA ASP A 135 -13.10 20.18 19.39
C ASP A 135 -12.25 21.24 20.11
N GLY A 136 -12.43 21.39 21.43
CA GLY A 136 -11.57 22.24 22.26
C GLY A 136 -11.50 23.69 21.76
N ASP A 137 -10.31 24.10 21.29
CA ASP A 137 -10.04 25.45 20.75
C ASP A 137 -10.36 25.59 19.26
N GLY A 138 -10.86 24.53 18.61
CA GLY A 138 -11.14 24.49 17.19
C GLY A 138 -9.88 24.52 16.31
N THR A 139 -8.73 24.13 16.86
CA THR A 139 -7.53 23.95 16.05
C THR A 139 -7.58 22.63 15.27
N PRO A 140 -6.99 22.58 14.07
CA PRO A 140 -6.94 21.36 13.27
C PRO A 140 -6.25 20.20 14.00
N LEU A 141 -6.53 18.96 13.60
CA LEU A 141 -5.88 17.79 14.15
C LEU A 141 -4.35 17.85 13.99
N PRO A 142 -3.59 17.18 14.87
CA PRO A 142 -2.13 17.23 14.86
C PRO A 142 -1.49 16.83 13.52
N GLU A 143 -2.09 15.92 12.75
CA GLU A 143 -1.60 15.53 11.41
C GLU A 143 -2.30 16.26 10.25
N HIS A 144 -3.16 17.23 10.55
CA HIS A 144 -3.84 17.98 9.50
C HIS A 144 -2.80 18.78 8.69
N PRO A 145 -2.88 18.82 7.34
CA PRO A 145 -1.88 19.48 6.49
C PRO A 145 -1.66 20.96 6.79
N SER A 146 -2.68 21.67 7.30
CA SER A 146 -2.53 23.05 7.76
C SER A 146 -1.65 23.22 9.01
N LYS A 147 -1.41 22.16 9.80
CA LYS A 147 -0.50 22.15 10.95
C LYS A 147 0.87 21.60 10.60
N VAL A 148 0.94 20.47 9.89
CA VAL A 148 2.22 19.78 9.60
C VAL A 148 2.84 20.20 8.27
N GLY A 149 2.05 20.70 7.33
CA GLY A 149 2.44 20.91 5.94
C GLY A 149 2.39 19.63 5.10
N THR A 150 2.35 19.80 3.78
CA THR A 150 2.41 18.70 2.82
C THR A 150 3.83 18.15 2.71
N PRO A 151 4.06 16.84 2.93
CA PRO A 151 5.37 16.24 2.78
C PRO A 151 5.85 16.27 1.32
N ARG A 152 7.11 16.67 1.13
CA ARG A 152 7.79 16.67 -0.18
C ARG A 152 8.98 15.72 -0.14
N PRO A 153 8.90 14.57 -0.83
CA PRO A 153 10.00 13.62 -0.86
C PRO A 153 11.23 14.23 -1.57
N ALA A 154 12.41 13.72 -1.26
CA ALA A 154 13.64 14.14 -1.92
C ALA A 154 13.58 13.83 -3.41
N THR A 155 14.20 14.65 -4.26
CA THR A 155 14.26 14.37 -5.71
C THR A 155 14.88 12.98 -5.97
N PHE A 156 15.97 12.66 -5.27
CA PHE A 156 16.56 11.34 -5.23
C PHE A 156 16.79 10.89 -3.79
N SER A 157 16.43 9.64 -3.50
CA SER A 157 16.80 8.95 -2.27
C SER A 157 17.94 7.95 -2.55
N THR A 158 18.36 7.21 -1.53
CA THR A 158 19.28 6.07 -1.72
C THR A 158 18.72 5.09 -2.75
N PHE A 159 17.40 4.86 -2.77
CA PHE A 159 16.74 4.04 -3.80
C PHE A 159 17.05 4.55 -5.21
N GLY A 160 16.82 5.84 -5.48
CA GLY A 160 17.03 6.43 -6.80
C GLY A 160 18.47 6.35 -7.28
N ILE A 161 19.45 6.70 -6.44
CA ILE A 161 20.86 6.62 -6.81
C ILE A 161 21.29 5.18 -7.04
N CYS A 162 20.93 4.25 -6.15
CA CYS A 162 21.29 2.84 -6.29
C CYS A 162 20.63 2.21 -7.52
N MET A 163 19.36 2.50 -7.82
CA MET A 163 18.72 2.01 -9.04
C MET A 163 19.35 2.58 -10.31
N PHE A 164 19.71 3.86 -10.32
CA PHE A 164 20.41 4.45 -11.45
C PHE A 164 21.76 3.76 -11.69
N MET A 165 22.55 3.54 -10.63
CA MET A 165 23.83 2.83 -10.72
C MET A 165 23.67 1.37 -11.15
N PHE A 166 22.62 0.69 -10.68
CA PHE A 166 22.26 -0.65 -11.13
C PHE A 166 22.00 -0.67 -12.64
N ILE A 167 21.11 0.19 -13.15
CA ILE A 167 20.77 0.24 -14.57
C ILE A 167 22.04 0.50 -15.39
N LEU A 168 22.84 1.50 -15.01
CA LEU A 168 24.06 1.86 -15.71
C LEU A 168 25.05 0.69 -15.79
N LEU A 169 25.40 0.07 -14.65
CA LEU A 169 26.38 -1.01 -14.61
C LEU A 169 25.87 -2.30 -15.25
N ALA A 170 24.58 -2.61 -15.07
CA ALA A 170 23.96 -3.77 -15.71
C ALA A 170 23.96 -3.61 -17.23
N SER A 171 23.56 -2.45 -17.75
CA SER A 171 23.54 -2.19 -19.19
C SER A 171 24.95 -2.20 -19.80
N ILE A 172 25.95 -1.62 -19.15
CA ILE A 172 27.34 -1.69 -19.62
C ILE A 172 27.81 -3.16 -19.65
N SER A 173 27.56 -3.93 -18.60
CA SER A 173 27.99 -5.33 -18.51
C SER A 173 27.31 -6.20 -19.58
N VAL A 174 26.01 -6.00 -19.81
CA VAL A 174 25.26 -6.66 -20.88
C VAL A 174 25.79 -6.29 -22.25
N GLY A 175 26.08 -5.00 -22.49
CA GLY A 175 26.64 -4.54 -23.76
C GLY A 175 28.00 -5.15 -24.06
N MET A 176 28.88 -5.25 -23.06
CA MET A 176 30.17 -5.93 -23.19
C MET A 176 30.00 -7.43 -23.50
N MET A 177 29.06 -8.13 -22.85
CA MET A 177 28.74 -9.53 -23.18
C MET A 177 28.23 -9.69 -24.62
N MET A 178 27.47 -8.71 -25.13
CA MET A 178 27.02 -8.71 -26.52
C MET A 178 28.19 -8.55 -27.50
N VAL A 179 29.14 -7.64 -27.21
CA VAL A 179 30.37 -7.47 -28.01
C VAL A 179 31.19 -8.76 -28.04
N ASP A 180 31.37 -9.41 -26.89
CA ASP A 180 32.12 -10.67 -26.80
C ASP A 180 31.44 -11.79 -27.61
N GLN A 181 30.11 -11.91 -27.52
CA GLN A 181 29.37 -12.89 -28.32
C GLN A 181 29.43 -12.57 -29.83
N GLN A 182 29.32 -11.30 -30.21
CA GLN A 182 29.43 -10.91 -31.62
C GLN A 182 30.80 -11.26 -32.19
N THR A 183 31.86 -11.02 -31.42
CA THR A 183 33.22 -11.39 -31.81
C THR A 183 33.37 -12.90 -31.99
N ALA A 184 32.75 -13.70 -31.12
CA ALA A 184 32.75 -15.16 -31.24
C ALA A 184 31.97 -15.65 -32.47
N ILE A 185 30.88 -14.97 -32.85
CA ILE A 185 30.15 -15.25 -34.10
C ILE A 185 31.02 -14.92 -35.31
N ASP A 186 31.66 -13.76 -35.32
CA ASP A 186 32.54 -13.33 -36.42
C ASP A 186 33.74 -14.27 -36.61
N ASN A 187 34.24 -14.85 -35.52
CA ASN A 187 35.30 -15.87 -35.52
C ASN A 187 34.80 -17.28 -35.87
N GLY A 188 33.49 -17.49 -36.03
CA GLY A 188 32.88 -18.78 -36.34
C GLY A 188 32.83 -19.77 -35.18
N GLU A 189 33.02 -19.31 -33.94
CA GLU A 189 32.96 -20.13 -32.72
C GLU A 189 31.51 -20.42 -32.28
N ILE A 190 30.58 -19.51 -32.60
CA ILE A 190 29.17 -19.58 -32.22
C ILE A 190 28.31 -19.25 -33.46
N LEU A 191 27.18 -19.94 -33.63
CA LEU A 191 26.19 -19.60 -34.65
C LEU A 191 25.31 -18.43 -34.18
N ASP A 192 24.94 -17.50 -35.07
CA ASP A 192 24.04 -16.36 -34.74
C ASP A 192 22.70 -16.81 -34.13
N GLU A 193 22.23 -18.01 -34.48
CA GLU A 193 20.99 -18.59 -33.92
C GLU A 193 21.14 -18.99 -32.43
N ASP A 194 22.36 -19.29 -31.98
CA ASP A 194 22.67 -19.70 -30.60
C ASP A 194 23.09 -18.50 -29.72
N ALA A 195 23.10 -17.29 -30.27
CA ALA A 195 23.51 -16.06 -29.59
C ALA A 195 22.45 -15.61 -28.56
N GLY A 196 22.55 -16.12 -27.34
CA GLY A 196 21.58 -15.85 -26.27
C GLY A 196 21.37 -14.36 -25.92
N MET A 197 22.34 -13.48 -26.20
CA MET A 197 22.24 -12.05 -25.87
C MET A 197 21.57 -11.20 -26.96
N LYS A 198 21.25 -11.76 -28.13
CA LYS A 198 20.58 -11.06 -29.24
C LYS A 198 19.26 -10.39 -28.82
N TYR A 199 18.53 -11.01 -27.90
CA TYR A 199 17.25 -10.51 -27.40
C TYR A 199 17.37 -9.61 -26.16
N ALA A 200 18.57 -9.42 -25.59
CA ALA A 200 18.76 -8.62 -24.38
C ALA A 200 18.31 -7.15 -24.52
N PRO A 201 18.60 -6.43 -25.63
CA PRO A 201 18.14 -5.04 -25.81
C PRO A 201 16.61 -4.94 -25.82
N ILE A 202 15.93 -5.88 -26.49
CA ILE A 202 14.47 -5.96 -26.55
C ILE A 202 13.91 -6.20 -25.15
N ALA A 203 14.45 -7.18 -24.42
CA ALA A 203 14.00 -7.52 -23.08
C ALA A 203 14.12 -6.34 -22.10
N ILE A 204 15.28 -5.67 -22.07
CA ILE A 204 15.52 -4.51 -21.21
C ILE A 204 14.55 -3.37 -21.56
N THR A 205 14.35 -3.10 -22.85
CA THR A 205 13.43 -2.05 -23.31
C THR A 205 12.00 -2.34 -22.88
N ILE A 206 11.51 -3.58 -23.04
CA ILE A 206 10.15 -3.98 -22.62
C ILE A 206 9.98 -3.85 -21.11
N VAL A 207 10.95 -4.33 -20.32
CA VAL A 207 10.91 -4.18 -18.86
C VAL A 207 10.88 -2.70 -18.46
N GLY A 208 11.70 -1.87 -19.10
CA GLY A 208 11.70 -0.42 -18.89
C GLY A 208 10.36 0.23 -19.24
N LEU A 209 9.71 -0.17 -20.34
CA LEU A 209 8.40 0.35 -20.75
C LEU A 209 7.28 -0.05 -19.79
N ILE A 210 7.26 -1.31 -19.32
CA ILE A 210 6.30 -1.77 -18.31
C ILE A 210 6.51 -0.97 -17.02
N TRP A 211 7.77 -0.81 -16.59
CA TRP A 211 8.09 -0.05 -15.40
C TRP A 211 7.68 1.43 -15.55
N LEU A 212 7.91 2.05 -16.71
CA LEU A 212 7.51 3.42 -17.01
C LEU A 212 6.00 3.60 -16.96
N LEU A 213 5.24 2.65 -17.51
CA LEU A 213 3.79 2.66 -17.49
C LEU A 213 3.25 2.61 -16.06
N LEU A 214 3.80 1.70 -15.23
CA LEU A 214 3.44 1.62 -13.81
C LEU A 214 3.81 2.91 -13.06
N GLY A 215 5.02 3.44 -13.30
CA GLY A 215 5.50 4.70 -12.72
C GLY A 215 4.63 5.90 -13.10
N PHE A 216 4.16 5.97 -14.35
CA PHE A 216 3.28 7.03 -14.84
C PHE A 216 1.93 7.05 -14.13
N PHE A 217 1.30 5.89 -13.91
CA PHE A 217 0.03 5.83 -13.18
C PHE A 217 0.19 6.21 -11.71
N GLN A 218 1.29 5.80 -11.07
CA GLN A 218 1.61 6.19 -9.70
C GLN A 218 1.87 7.69 -9.59
N HIS A 219 2.66 8.25 -10.52
CA HIS A 219 2.93 9.68 -10.60
C HIS A 219 1.65 10.51 -10.77
N LYS A 220 0.72 10.09 -11.65
CA LYS A 220 -0.57 10.77 -11.80
C LYS A 220 -1.38 10.80 -10.51
N ARG A 221 -1.37 9.71 -9.74
CA ARG A 221 -2.06 9.67 -8.45
C ARG A 221 -1.39 10.60 -7.43
N GLN A 222 -0.06 10.62 -7.38
CA GLN A 222 0.71 11.49 -6.49
C GLN A 222 0.50 12.97 -6.82
N GLN A 223 0.53 13.31 -8.11
CA GLN A 223 0.35 14.69 -8.56
C GLN A 223 -1.05 15.22 -8.18
N GLN A 224 -2.09 14.41 -8.29
CA GLN A 224 -3.43 14.80 -7.87
C GLN A 224 -3.49 15.17 -6.38
N MET A 225 -2.78 14.44 -5.52
CA MET A 225 -2.72 14.71 -4.08
C MET A 225 -1.89 15.95 -3.76
N ILE A 226 -0.81 16.23 -4.51
CA ILE A 226 0.06 17.39 -4.27
C ILE A 226 -0.58 18.69 -4.80
N ASP A 227 -1.27 18.61 -5.94
CA ASP A 227 -1.83 19.79 -6.62
C ASP A 227 -3.18 20.23 -6.04
N THR A 228 -3.83 19.38 -5.24
CA THR A 228 -5.12 19.71 -4.60
C THR A 228 -4.89 20.17 -3.17
N PRO A 229 -5.13 21.45 -2.81
CA PRO A 229 -4.94 21.89 -1.44
C PRO A 229 -6.01 21.31 -0.52
N THR A 230 -5.58 20.69 0.58
CA THR A 230 -6.49 20.18 1.61
C THR A 230 -7.24 21.32 2.28
N SER A 231 -8.57 21.23 2.29
CA SER A 231 -9.44 22.21 2.91
C SER A 231 -9.71 21.86 4.38
N LEU A 232 -9.88 22.88 5.22
CA LEU A 232 -10.46 22.69 6.55
C LEU A 232 -11.96 22.47 6.43
N VAL A 233 -12.50 21.57 7.25
CA VAL A 233 -13.93 21.23 7.27
C VAL A 233 -14.78 22.46 7.55
N ARG A 234 -14.41 23.30 8.53
CA ARG A 234 -15.17 24.53 8.87
C ARG A 234 -15.32 25.54 7.72
N SER A 235 -14.49 25.45 6.69
CA SER A 235 -14.44 26.42 5.59
C SER A 235 -14.42 25.76 4.21
N VAL A 236 -14.82 24.49 4.12
CA VAL A 236 -14.87 23.78 2.85
C VAL A 236 -16.00 24.34 1.97
N ALA A 237 -15.70 24.58 0.70
CA ALA A 237 -16.65 25.10 -0.26
C ALA A 237 -17.34 23.97 -1.04
N VAL A 238 -18.50 24.27 -1.62
CA VAL A 238 -19.19 23.39 -2.58
C VAL A 238 -18.31 23.21 -3.82
N GLY A 239 -18.17 21.98 -4.29
CA GLY A 239 -17.30 21.63 -5.42
C GLY A 239 -16.32 20.51 -5.08
N SER A 240 -15.25 20.39 -5.87
CA SER A 240 -14.19 19.43 -5.65
C SER A 240 -13.35 19.83 -4.44
N ALA A 241 -13.25 18.97 -3.43
CA ALA A 241 -12.46 19.24 -2.23
C ALA A 241 -11.65 18.01 -1.80
N GLU A 242 -10.48 18.30 -1.24
CA GLU A 242 -9.67 17.35 -0.49
C GLU A 242 -9.86 17.59 1.00
N LEU A 243 -10.11 16.52 1.75
CA LEU A 243 -10.30 16.56 3.19
C LEU A 243 -9.49 15.46 3.87
N VAL A 244 -8.94 15.81 5.04
CA VAL A 244 -8.22 14.88 5.91
C VAL A 244 -8.79 15.00 7.30
N GLY A 245 -9.08 13.87 7.94
CA GLY A 245 -9.60 13.89 9.29
C GLY A 245 -9.68 12.51 9.92
N GLN A 246 -10.37 12.47 11.04
CA GLN A 246 -10.71 11.26 11.76
C GLN A 246 -12.13 10.80 11.38
N VAL A 247 -12.30 9.50 11.23
CA VAL A 247 -13.62 8.87 11.09
C VAL A 247 -14.36 8.92 12.42
N ARG A 248 -15.53 9.53 12.43
CA ARG A 248 -16.43 9.62 13.59
C ARG A 248 -17.83 9.11 13.26
N PRO A 249 -18.63 8.74 14.28
CA PRO A 249 -19.98 8.25 14.05
C PRO A 249 -20.87 9.33 13.42
N ALA A 250 -21.51 8.99 12.30
CA ALA A 250 -22.61 9.80 11.74
C ALA A 250 -23.91 9.55 12.53
N HIS A 251 -25.04 10.03 12.03
CA HIS A 251 -26.35 9.79 12.67
C HIS A 251 -26.67 8.29 12.75
N GLU A 252 -26.29 7.55 11.72
CA GLU A 252 -26.39 6.10 11.57
C GLU A 252 -25.44 5.31 12.49
N GLN A 253 -24.58 6.00 13.22
CA GLN A 253 -23.55 5.45 14.11
C GLN A 253 -22.49 4.63 13.36
N TRP A 254 -22.33 3.35 13.71
CA TRP A 254 -21.36 2.42 13.14
C TRP A 254 -21.99 1.02 13.03
N ILE A 255 -21.37 0.16 12.24
CA ILE A 255 -21.79 -1.24 12.07
C ILE A 255 -20.76 -2.19 12.70
N ASN A 256 -21.25 -3.22 13.37
CA ASN A 256 -20.43 -4.33 13.85
C ASN A 256 -20.55 -5.48 12.84
N VAL A 257 -19.47 -5.71 12.10
CA VAL A 257 -19.47 -6.63 10.95
C VAL A 257 -19.20 -8.04 11.43
N VAL A 258 -20.17 -8.94 11.22
CA VAL A 258 -20.03 -10.37 11.49
C VAL A 258 -19.50 -11.07 10.24
N VAL A 259 -18.24 -11.49 10.26
CA VAL A 259 -17.57 -12.10 9.12
C VAL A 259 -18.07 -13.53 8.90
N ASP A 260 -18.58 -13.78 7.70
CA ASP A 260 -19.05 -15.09 7.24
C ASP A 260 -20.10 -15.74 8.16
N GLY A 261 -20.95 -14.90 8.79
CA GLY A 261 -22.04 -15.32 9.66
C GLY A 261 -21.62 -15.98 10.97
N ASN A 262 -20.34 -15.87 11.37
CA ASN A 262 -19.84 -16.43 12.62
C ASN A 262 -19.77 -15.33 13.71
N PRO A 263 -20.60 -15.38 14.79
CA PRO A 263 -20.62 -14.38 15.86
C PRO A 263 -19.30 -14.25 16.63
N ARG A 264 -18.34 -15.18 16.46
CA ARG A 264 -17.00 -15.09 17.04
C ARG A 264 -16.01 -14.31 16.15
N ARG A 265 -16.39 -13.98 14.91
CA ARG A 265 -15.60 -13.20 13.97
C ARG A 265 -16.30 -11.88 13.73
N VAL A 266 -16.13 -10.97 14.69
CA VAL A 266 -16.74 -9.64 14.63
C VAL A 266 -15.67 -8.58 14.55
N ILE A 267 -15.90 -7.58 13.72
CA ILE A 267 -15.11 -6.35 13.68
C ILE A 267 -16.04 -5.24 14.16
N PRO A 268 -15.79 -4.66 15.35
CA PRO A 268 -16.61 -3.59 15.87
C PRO A 268 -16.28 -2.26 15.19
N GLY A 269 -17.23 -1.33 15.22
CA GLY A 269 -16.97 0.08 14.90
C GLY A 269 -16.66 0.37 13.43
N CYS A 270 -17.12 -0.46 12.49
CA CYS A 270 -16.88 -0.24 11.06
C CYS A 270 -17.82 0.82 10.50
N VAL A 271 -17.33 1.60 9.55
CA VAL A 271 -18.14 2.47 8.68
C VAL A 271 -18.10 2.02 7.23
N GLU A 272 -17.01 1.36 6.83
CA GLU A 272 -16.82 0.70 5.55
C GLU A 272 -16.09 -0.60 5.80
N PHE A 273 -16.48 -1.69 5.15
CA PHE A 273 -15.82 -2.98 5.27
C PHE A 273 -15.82 -3.76 3.96
N SER A 274 -14.85 -4.64 3.85
CA SER A 274 -14.80 -5.69 2.84
C SER A 274 -14.11 -6.90 3.47
N TRP A 275 -14.70 -8.08 3.32
CA TRP A 275 -14.06 -9.32 3.75
C TRP A 275 -14.08 -10.36 2.66
N GLU A 276 -13.04 -11.20 2.67
CA GLU A 276 -12.85 -12.29 1.73
C GLU A 276 -12.63 -13.58 2.50
N TYR A 277 -13.34 -14.62 2.08
CA TYR A 277 -13.15 -16.00 2.53
C TYR A 277 -12.43 -16.78 1.44
N GLU A 278 -11.26 -17.30 1.78
CA GLU A 278 -10.38 -18.06 0.91
C GLU A 278 -10.16 -19.47 1.46
N VAL A 279 -10.07 -20.43 0.55
CA VAL A 279 -9.71 -21.82 0.85
C VAL A 279 -8.40 -22.20 0.19
N TYR A 280 -7.57 -22.94 0.90
CA TYR A 280 -6.32 -23.47 0.39
C TYR A 280 -6.57 -24.84 -0.25
N VAL A 281 -6.59 -24.87 -1.57
CA VAL A 281 -6.87 -26.07 -2.37
C VAL A 281 -5.57 -26.64 -2.88
N CYS A 282 -5.30 -27.91 -2.60
CA CYS A 282 -4.18 -28.66 -3.13
C CYS A 282 -4.67 -29.66 -4.19
N ARG A 283 -4.08 -29.64 -5.37
CA ARG A 283 -4.38 -30.56 -6.46
C ARG A 283 -3.11 -31.24 -6.96
N GLN A 284 -3.25 -32.47 -7.45
CA GLN A 284 -2.16 -33.20 -8.10
C GLN A 284 -2.19 -32.87 -9.59
N VAL A 285 -1.15 -32.19 -10.08
CA VAL A 285 -1.00 -31.83 -11.50
C VAL A 285 0.03 -32.75 -12.12
N THR A 286 -0.41 -33.61 -13.04
CA THR A 286 0.50 -34.42 -13.85
C THR A 286 0.94 -33.61 -15.07
N THR A 287 2.24 -33.35 -15.15
CA THR A 287 2.88 -32.71 -16.31
C THR A 287 3.57 -33.79 -17.13
N THR A 288 3.34 -33.80 -18.45
CA THR A 288 4.05 -34.69 -19.36
C THR A 288 5.14 -33.89 -20.06
N ASP A 289 6.39 -34.28 -19.89
CA ASP A 289 7.53 -33.65 -20.57
C ASP A 289 7.54 -34.02 -22.07
N SER A 290 8.34 -33.30 -22.87
CA SER A 290 8.46 -33.51 -24.33
C SER A 290 8.93 -34.92 -24.72
N GLU A 291 9.46 -35.69 -23.77
CA GLU A 291 9.88 -37.09 -23.92
C GLU A 291 8.79 -38.11 -23.53
N GLY A 292 7.58 -37.65 -23.16
CA GLY A 292 6.45 -38.51 -22.77
C GLY A 292 6.46 -38.99 -21.32
N ASN A 293 7.44 -38.55 -20.52
CA ASN A 293 7.53 -38.87 -19.10
C ASN A 293 6.52 -38.03 -18.29
N GLN A 294 5.73 -38.70 -17.45
CA GLN A 294 4.74 -38.03 -16.58
C GLN A 294 5.33 -37.78 -15.20
N SER A 295 5.34 -36.53 -14.76
CA SER A 295 5.68 -36.12 -13.40
C SER A 295 4.45 -35.54 -12.70
N THR A 296 4.10 -36.07 -11.53
CA THR A 296 2.99 -35.55 -10.73
C THR A 296 3.56 -34.61 -9.67
N ARG A 297 3.06 -33.37 -9.64
CA ARG A 297 3.39 -32.37 -8.62
C ARG A 297 2.15 -31.92 -7.88
N GLU A 298 2.27 -31.69 -6.58
CA GLU A 298 1.22 -31.06 -5.79
C GLU A 298 1.29 -29.54 -5.99
N GLU A 299 0.24 -28.95 -6.57
CA GLU A 299 0.06 -27.50 -6.64
C GLU A 299 -1.01 -27.08 -5.64
N CYS A 300 -0.64 -26.19 -4.72
CA CYS A 300 -1.57 -25.63 -3.74
C CYS A 300 -1.75 -24.13 -3.94
N THR A 301 -2.99 -23.67 -4.03
CA THR A 301 -3.32 -22.25 -4.26
C THR A 301 -4.49 -21.83 -3.37
N TRP A 302 -4.44 -20.59 -2.88
CA TRP A 302 -5.58 -19.96 -2.23
C TRP A 302 -6.62 -19.54 -3.26
N ARG A 303 -7.89 -19.88 -3.03
CA ARG A 303 -9.01 -19.48 -3.89
C ARG A 303 -10.08 -18.80 -3.07
N THR A 304 -10.49 -17.62 -3.49
CA THR A 304 -11.62 -16.89 -2.90
C THR A 304 -12.92 -17.63 -3.21
N VAL A 305 -13.72 -17.89 -2.19
CA VAL A 305 -15.01 -18.61 -2.27
C VAL A 305 -16.17 -17.65 -2.07
N ARG A 306 -16.05 -16.75 -1.09
CA ARG A 306 -17.05 -15.73 -0.78
C ARG A 306 -16.37 -14.43 -0.43
N SER A 307 -17.05 -13.35 -0.71
CA SER A 307 -16.72 -12.02 -0.23
C SER A 307 -18.01 -11.27 0.06
N ASP A 308 -17.91 -10.25 0.87
CA ASP A 308 -18.99 -9.32 1.15
C ASP A 308 -18.39 -7.96 1.48
N GLU A 309 -19.08 -6.91 1.07
CA GLU A 309 -18.66 -5.53 1.22
C GLU A 309 -19.86 -4.66 1.55
N GLY A 310 -19.62 -3.59 2.29
CA GLY A 310 -20.67 -2.67 2.66
C GLY A 310 -20.14 -1.46 3.39
N GLY A 311 -20.98 -0.42 3.40
CA GLY A 311 -20.66 0.82 4.06
C GLY A 311 -21.91 1.54 4.52
N ILE A 312 -21.71 2.39 5.52
CA ILE A 312 -22.67 3.38 5.96
C ILE A 312 -22.01 4.76 5.91
N PRO A 313 -22.81 5.83 5.81
CA PRO A 313 -22.29 7.18 5.91
C PRO A 313 -21.57 7.39 7.25
N PHE A 314 -20.50 8.18 7.22
CA PHE A 314 -19.73 8.51 8.42
C PHE A 314 -19.44 10.01 8.46
N MET A 315 -18.96 10.49 9.59
CA MET A 315 -18.50 11.86 9.74
C MET A 315 -16.97 11.91 9.63
N LEU A 316 -16.45 12.76 8.76
CA LEU A 316 -15.04 13.14 8.79
C LEU A 316 -14.91 14.36 9.71
N HIS A 317 -14.02 14.27 10.70
CA HIS A 317 -13.75 15.38 11.61
C HIS A 317 -12.27 15.76 11.59
N ASP A 318 -11.97 17.03 11.29
CA ASP A 318 -10.59 17.53 11.16
C ASP A 318 -10.12 18.32 12.38
N GLY A 319 -10.91 18.35 13.45
CA GLY A 319 -10.67 19.11 14.69
C GLY A 319 -11.36 20.48 14.68
N THR A 320 -11.51 21.08 13.49
CA THR A 320 -12.21 22.37 13.31
C THR A 320 -13.72 22.21 13.15
N GLY A 321 -14.16 21.04 12.66
CA GLY A 321 -15.57 20.65 12.61
C GLY A 321 -15.74 19.28 11.96
N GLY A 322 -16.99 18.81 11.94
CA GLY A 322 -17.39 17.56 11.29
C GLY A 322 -18.09 17.80 9.95
N ILE A 323 -17.89 16.92 8.97
CA ILE A 323 -18.66 16.90 7.72
C ILE A 323 -19.12 15.49 7.42
N ARG A 324 -20.33 15.37 6.88
CA ARG A 324 -20.90 14.08 6.50
C ARG A 324 -20.31 13.57 5.18
N VAL A 325 -19.92 12.30 5.17
CA VAL A 325 -19.35 11.61 4.01
C VAL A 325 -20.25 10.45 3.62
N GLU A 326 -20.74 10.49 2.38
CA GLU A 326 -21.57 9.44 1.81
C GLU A 326 -20.68 8.34 1.21
N SER A 327 -20.09 7.49 2.07
CA SER A 327 -19.10 6.47 1.68
C SER A 327 -19.56 5.57 0.53
N ASN A 328 -20.85 5.22 0.48
CA ASN A 328 -21.45 4.35 -0.54
C ASN A 328 -21.42 4.93 -1.95
N THR A 329 -21.22 6.24 -2.10
CA THR A 329 -21.14 6.89 -3.41
C THR A 329 -19.74 6.81 -4.04
N PHE A 330 -18.73 6.34 -3.30
CA PHE A 330 -17.35 6.26 -3.78
C PHE A 330 -17.06 4.93 -4.47
N ASN A 331 -16.58 5.00 -5.71
CA ASN A 331 -16.15 3.82 -6.46
C ASN A 331 -14.73 3.36 -6.10
N LYS A 332 -13.88 4.27 -5.61
CA LYS A 332 -12.46 4.00 -5.31
C LYS A 332 -12.23 4.10 -3.81
N LYS A 333 -12.12 2.96 -3.14
CA LYS A 333 -11.90 2.87 -1.69
C LYS A 333 -10.64 2.08 -1.41
N SER A 334 -9.77 2.61 -0.57
CA SER A 334 -8.58 1.92 -0.06
C SER A 334 -8.65 1.86 1.46
N LEU A 335 -8.91 0.68 2.01
CA LEU A 335 -9.12 0.48 3.44
C LEU A 335 -7.79 0.26 4.22
N GLY A 336 -6.65 0.41 3.56
CA GLY A 336 -5.34 0.08 4.13
C GLY A 336 -5.08 -1.42 4.16
N ASN A 337 -4.29 -1.87 5.14
CA ASN A 337 -4.07 -3.29 5.36
C ASN A 337 -5.32 -3.95 5.99
N PHE A 338 -5.34 -5.28 5.98
CA PHE A 338 -6.42 -6.02 6.65
C PHE A 338 -6.42 -5.67 8.15
N VAL A 339 -7.59 -5.46 8.72
CA VAL A 339 -7.74 -5.18 10.16
C VAL A 339 -7.64 -6.47 10.97
N LYS A 340 -8.22 -7.55 10.46
CA LYS A 340 -8.15 -8.85 11.13
C LYS A 340 -8.19 -9.99 10.14
N ARG A 341 -7.41 -11.02 10.43
CA ARG A 341 -7.36 -12.27 9.67
C ARG A 341 -7.62 -13.44 10.60
N TRP A 342 -8.53 -14.32 10.21
CA TRP A 342 -8.77 -15.59 10.89
C TRP A 342 -8.30 -16.72 10.00
N THR A 343 -7.67 -17.74 10.59
CA THR A 343 -7.30 -18.96 9.90
C THR A 343 -7.79 -20.18 10.68
N SER A 344 -8.22 -21.21 9.95
CA SER A 344 -8.71 -22.47 10.51
C SER A 344 -8.33 -23.63 9.58
N ASN A 345 -8.11 -24.81 10.15
CA ASN A 345 -7.97 -26.04 9.36
C ASN A 345 -9.32 -26.62 8.91
N HIS A 346 -10.43 -26.11 9.45
CA HIS A 346 -11.79 -26.58 9.16
C HIS A 346 -12.72 -25.45 8.75
N ALA A 347 -13.73 -25.76 7.94
CA ALA A 347 -14.83 -24.86 7.59
C ALA A 347 -15.69 -24.58 8.83
N ASP A 348 -15.44 -23.46 9.49
CA ASP A 348 -16.08 -23.09 10.76
C ASP A 348 -17.12 -21.98 10.52
N THR A 349 -18.06 -22.26 9.63
CA THR A 349 -19.20 -21.38 9.29
C THR A 349 -20.49 -21.98 9.83
N LEU A 350 -21.16 -21.25 10.72
CA LEU A 350 -22.36 -21.70 11.41
C LEU A 350 -23.54 -22.04 10.48
N ARG A 351 -23.51 -21.54 9.24
CA ARG A 351 -24.54 -21.80 8.23
C ARG A 351 -24.43 -23.19 7.57
N ASP A 352 -23.46 -24.03 7.97
CA ASP A 352 -22.86 -24.96 7.02
C ASP A 352 -22.72 -26.45 7.41
N HIS A 353 -23.80 -27.05 7.87
CA HIS A 353 -23.98 -28.50 7.70
C HIS A 353 -24.46 -28.88 6.28
N PHE A 354 -24.78 -27.90 5.41
CA PHE A 354 -25.45 -28.13 4.11
C PHE A 354 -24.63 -27.69 2.86
N GLN A 355 -23.75 -26.70 2.95
CA GLN A 355 -22.87 -26.23 1.84
C GLN A 355 -21.42 -26.70 1.97
N THR A 356 -21.01 -27.42 3.02
CA THR A 356 -19.75 -28.18 3.01
C THR A 356 -19.78 -29.26 1.92
N GLU A 357 -20.96 -29.87 1.66
CA GLU A 357 -21.20 -30.65 0.45
C GLU A 357 -21.12 -29.82 -0.85
N PHE A 358 -21.50 -28.55 -0.81
CA PHE A 358 -21.47 -27.67 -1.97
C PHE A 358 -20.04 -27.19 -2.30
N ALA A 359 -19.21 -26.85 -1.31
CA ALA A 359 -17.79 -26.52 -1.50
C ALA A 359 -16.99 -27.74 -1.99
N ALA A 360 -17.25 -28.94 -1.44
CA ALA A 360 -16.69 -30.19 -1.95
C ALA A 360 -17.17 -30.52 -3.38
N ARG A 361 -18.38 -30.07 -3.78
CA ARG A 361 -18.90 -30.20 -5.17
C ARG A 361 -18.42 -29.11 -6.12
N LEU A 362 -18.13 -27.89 -5.63
CA LEU A 362 -17.65 -26.76 -6.43
C LEU A 362 -16.18 -26.94 -6.82
N PHE A 363 -15.40 -27.62 -5.98
CA PHE A 363 -13.98 -27.92 -6.21
C PHE A 363 -13.78 -29.43 -6.40
N ARG A 364 -14.32 -29.98 -7.47
CA ARG A 364 -14.17 -31.41 -7.86
C ARG A 364 -12.72 -31.88 -8.09
N ASP A 365 -11.75 -30.96 -8.07
CA ASP A 365 -10.37 -31.19 -8.53
C ASP A 365 -9.31 -30.75 -7.49
N GLY A 366 -9.57 -30.96 -6.20
CA GLY A 366 -8.56 -30.73 -5.16
C GLY A 366 -9.05 -30.91 -3.72
N ASP A 367 -8.10 -31.14 -2.81
CA ASP A 367 -8.33 -31.28 -1.36
C ASP A 367 -8.22 -29.91 -0.67
N VAL A 368 -9.21 -29.57 0.17
CA VAL A 368 -9.24 -28.31 0.92
C VAL A 368 -8.59 -28.51 2.29
N ARG A 369 -7.43 -27.89 2.51
CA ARG A 369 -6.65 -28.09 3.73
C ARG A 369 -6.75 -26.98 4.76
N LYS A 370 -6.99 -25.74 4.32
CA LYS A 370 -7.01 -24.56 5.18
C LYS A 370 -8.05 -23.56 4.72
N HIS A 371 -8.51 -22.77 5.68
CA HIS A 371 -9.50 -21.72 5.52
C HIS A 371 -8.92 -20.43 6.05
N ARG A 372 -9.13 -19.33 5.33
CA ARG A 372 -8.67 -18.00 5.70
C ARG A 372 -9.79 -16.99 5.47
N TRP A 373 -10.05 -16.17 6.47
CA TRP A 373 -10.93 -15.01 6.35
C TRP A 373 -10.07 -13.79 6.56
N THR A 374 -10.01 -12.91 5.57
CA THR A 374 -9.27 -11.66 5.66
C THR A 374 -10.27 -10.52 5.56
N ALA A 375 -10.25 -9.61 6.52
CA ALA A 375 -11.17 -8.48 6.54
C ALA A 375 -10.44 -7.15 6.58
N TYR A 376 -10.93 -6.22 5.78
CA TYR A 376 -10.48 -4.85 5.63
C TYR A 376 -11.62 -3.95 6.09
N ALA A 377 -11.32 -2.92 6.87
CA ALA A 377 -12.34 -1.99 7.34
C ALA A 377 -11.78 -0.61 7.59
N LEU A 378 -12.60 0.40 7.36
CA LEU A 378 -12.43 1.74 7.91
C LEU A 378 -13.28 1.82 9.18
N ARG A 379 -12.65 2.14 10.31
CA ARG A 379 -13.30 2.12 11.63
C ARG A 379 -13.34 3.48 12.27
N ILE A 380 -14.24 3.63 13.24
CA ILE A 380 -14.29 4.82 14.10
C ILE A 380 -12.92 5.05 14.73
N GLY A 381 -12.43 6.28 14.63
CA GLY A 381 -11.13 6.69 15.14
C GLY A 381 -9.98 6.58 14.13
N ASN A 382 -10.13 5.85 13.02
CA ASN A 382 -9.10 5.75 11.99
C ASN A 382 -8.90 7.09 11.26
N PRO A 383 -7.68 7.34 10.75
CA PRO A 383 -7.43 8.47 9.87
C PRO A 383 -8.01 8.18 8.49
N VAL A 384 -8.60 9.19 7.87
CA VAL A 384 -9.13 9.12 6.52
C VAL A 384 -8.70 10.33 5.71
N TYR A 385 -8.22 10.04 4.51
CA TYR A 385 -7.96 10.98 3.44
C TYR A 385 -9.04 10.76 2.38
N LEU A 386 -9.68 11.82 1.93
CA LEU A 386 -10.66 11.73 0.87
C LEU A 386 -10.55 12.87 -0.13
N LEU A 387 -10.90 12.53 -1.36
CA LEU A 387 -11.11 13.44 -2.47
C LEU A 387 -12.52 13.23 -2.96
N GLY A 388 -13.35 14.25 -2.97
CA GLY A 388 -14.76 14.10 -3.33
C GLY A 388 -15.44 15.41 -3.72
N MET A 389 -16.68 15.26 -4.18
CA MET A 389 -17.56 16.38 -4.54
C MET A 389 -18.41 16.75 -3.34
N VAL A 390 -18.20 17.96 -2.83
CA VAL A 390 -19.00 18.59 -1.79
C VAL A 390 -20.29 19.13 -2.42
N LYS A 391 -21.43 18.70 -1.88
CA LYS A 391 -22.76 19.09 -2.35
C LYS A 391 -23.62 19.59 -1.19
N PRO A 392 -24.57 20.50 -1.46
CA PRO A 392 -25.57 20.87 -0.47
C PRO A 392 -26.46 19.66 -0.15
N ARG A 393 -26.76 19.50 1.14
CA ARG A 393 -27.67 18.48 1.65
C ARG A 393 -29.12 18.90 1.40
N SER A 394 -30.00 17.90 1.33
CA SER A 394 -31.43 18.18 1.21
C SER A 394 -32.00 18.73 2.53
N GLN A 395 -33.02 19.59 2.44
CA GLN A 395 -33.68 20.14 3.65
C GLN A 395 -34.28 19.02 4.54
N SER A 396 -34.70 17.91 3.93
CA SER A 396 -35.17 16.72 4.66
C SER A 396 -34.08 16.05 5.48
N GLU A 397 -32.84 15.99 4.99
CA GLU A 397 -31.71 15.43 5.74
C GLU A 397 -31.33 16.32 6.92
N LEU A 398 -31.32 17.63 6.72
CA LEU A 398 -31.02 18.60 7.78
C LEU A 398 -32.07 18.54 8.90
N ALA A 399 -33.34 18.44 8.53
CA ALA A 399 -34.43 18.28 9.49
C ALA A 399 -34.37 16.94 10.23
N ALA A 400 -34.02 15.84 9.55
CA ALA A 400 -33.91 14.52 10.17
C ALA A 400 -32.81 14.47 11.25
N GLU A 401 -31.71 15.20 11.04
CA GLU A 401 -30.61 15.27 12.00
C GLU A 401 -30.71 16.46 12.98
N ASN A 402 -31.78 17.27 12.91
CA ASN A 402 -31.93 18.53 13.67
C ASN A 402 -30.72 19.47 13.55
N ILE A 403 -30.19 19.61 12.34
CA ILE A 403 -28.98 20.41 12.07
C ILE A 403 -29.36 21.90 11.97
N ASP A 404 -28.57 22.75 12.63
CA ASP A 404 -28.62 24.20 12.43
C ASP A 404 -28.12 24.56 11.02
N GLY A 405 -29.04 25.04 10.19
CA GLY A 405 -28.77 25.44 8.81
C GLY A 405 -27.97 26.74 8.66
N THR A 406 -27.62 27.42 9.76
CA THR A 406 -26.77 28.62 9.72
C THR A 406 -25.27 28.28 9.62
N ILE A 407 -24.88 27.06 9.97
CA ILE A 407 -23.49 26.61 9.97
C ILE A 407 -23.17 26.01 8.60
N GLY A 408 -22.31 26.65 7.81
CA GLY A 408 -22.06 26.27 6.43
C GLY A 408 -21.65 24.80 6.24
N HIS A 409 -20.69 24.31 7.04
CA HIS A 409 -20.13 22.95 6.87
C HIS A 409 -21.07 21.81 7.28
N THR A 410 -22.13 22.08 8.04
CA THR A 410 -23.13 21.08 8.43
C THR A 410 -24.21 20.89 7.36
N THR A 411 -24.39 21.90 6.51
CA THR A 411 -25.38 21.93 5.43
C THR A 411 -24.92 21.24 4.14
N ILE A 412 -23.72 20.68 4.14
CA ILE A 412 -23.06 20.06 2.99
C ILE A 412 -22.58 18.64 3.32
N SER A 413 -22.48 17.81 2.29
CA SER A 413 -22.00 16.43 2.38
C SER A 413 -21.04 16.13 1.24
N VAL A 414 -20.16 15.15 1.46
CA VAL A 414 -19.15 14.74 0.48
C VAL A 414 -19.60 13.47 -0.24
N HIS A 415 -19.52 13.49 -1.57
CA HIS A 415 -19.91 12.40 -2.45
C HIS A 415 -18.75 11.95 -3.36
N GLY A 416 -18.75 10.68 -3.72
CA GLY A 416 -17.71 10.02 -4.52
C GLY A 416 -17.82 10.20 -6.02
N GLU A 417 -18.16 11.40 -6.48
CA GLU A 417 -18.29 11.73 -7.90
C GLU A 417 -16.97 12.24 -8.47
N ASP A 418 -16.56 11.71 -9.63
CA ASP A 418 -15.36 12.18 -10.34
C ASP A 418 -15.64 13.55 -10.99
N SER A 419 -14.65 14.46 -10.96
CA SER A 419 -14.70 15.75 -11.64
C SER A 419 -13.53 15.92 -12.62
N PRO A 420 -13.58 16.89 -13.56
CA PRO A 420 -12.47 17.12 -14.47
C PRO A 420 -11.17 17.44 -13.70
N GLY A 421 -10.18 16.56 -13.81
CA GLY A 421 -8.90 16.71 -13.11
C GLY A 421 -8.83 16.07 -11.72
N MET A 422 -9.94 15.62 -11.13
CA MET A 422 -9.96 14.98 -9.82
C MET A 422 -10.80 13.70 -9.84
N LYS A 423 -10.13 12.58 -9.54
CA LYS A 423 -10.78 11.29 -9.28
C LYS A 423 -11.14 11.19 -7.80
N ALA A 424 -12.43 10.99 -7.51
CA ALA A 424 -12.89 10.81 -6.15
C ALA A 424 -12.38 9.48 -5.59
N ASN A 425 -11.92 9.52 -4.33
CA ASN A 425 -11.44 8.36 -3.60
C ASN A 425 -11.56 8.53 -2.08
N ILE A 426 -11.61 7.41 -1.39
CA ILE A 426 -11.43 7.31 0.06
C ILE A 426 -10.19 6.44 0.30
N GLN A 427 -9.30 6.90 1.18
CA GLN A 427 -8.11 6.17 1.57
C GLN A 427 -7.95 6.22 3.09
N ARG A 428 -7.72 5.08 3.74
CA ARG A 428 -7.24 5.04 5.14
C ARG A 428 -5.87 5.73 5.18
N GLY A 429 -5.66 6.57 6.19
CA GLY A 429 -4.42 7.35 6.37
C GLY A 429 -4.63 8.84 6.21
N THR A 430 -3.71 9.61 6.79
CA THR A 430 -3.61 11.06 6.59
C THR A 430 -2.82 11.36 5.31
N GLU A 431 -2.82 12.60 4.85
CA GLU A 431 -1.94 13.02 3.75
C GLU A 431 -0.47 12.71 4.09
N LEU A 432 -0.06 12.95 5.34
CA LEU A 432 1.28 12.65 5.83
C LEU A 432 1.63 11.16 5.72
N ALA A 433 0.71 10.26 6.13
CA ALA A 433 0.91 8.82 6.05
C ALA A 433 0.95 8.30 4.61
N ASN A 434 0.05 8.82 3.77
CA ASN A 434 -0.08 8.37 2.39
C ASN A 434 1.05 8.90 1.50
N LEU A 435 1.36 10.19 1.56
CA LEU A 435 2.44 10.79 0.77
C LEU A 435 3.84 10.45 1.30
N GLY A 436 4.00 10.28 2.62
CA GLY A 436 5.29 9.98 3.24
C GLY A 436 5.93 8.65 2.81
N ARG A 437 5.15 7.77 2.19
CA ARG A 437 5.60 6.47 1.66
C ARG A 437 5.81 6.46 0.15
N ILE A 438 5.42 7.52 -0.56
CA ILE A 438 5.52 7.57 -2.01
C ILE A 438 6.94 7.99 -2.40
N LEU A 439 7.46 7.36 -3.45
CA LEU A 439 8.72 7.76 -4.08
C LEU A 439 8.58 9.14 -4.72
N SER A 440 9.71 9.77 -5.06
CA SER A 440 9.65 11.05 -5.73
C SER A 440 9.12 10.90 -7.17
N SER A 441 8.48 11.94 -7.71
CA SER A 441 8.09 11.97 -9.13
C SER A 441 9.27 11.73 -10.07
N ALA A 442 10.47 12.19 -9.68
CA ALA A 442 11.70 11.96 -10.42
C ALA A 442 12.09 10.47 -10.40
N GLU A 443 12.05 9.80 -9.25
CA GLU A 443 12.34 8.37 -9.13
C GLU A 443 11.33 7.50 -9.90
N LEU A 444 10.04 7.89 -9.87
CA LEU A 444 8.97 7.16 -10.58
C LEU A 444 9.06 7.24 -12.10
N LEU A 445 9.62 8.31 -12.66
CA LEU A 445 9.66 8.54 -14.11
C LEU A 445 11.06 8.43 -14.71
N ILE A 446 12.07 9.03 -14.08
CA ILE A 446 13.43 9.10 -14.64
C ILE A 446 14.08 7.71 -14.66
N LEU A 447 13.95 6.91 -13.59
CA LEU A 447 14.61 5.60 -13.53
C LEU A 447 14.11 4.64 -14.62
N PRO A 448 12.78 4.49 -14.84
CA PRO A 448 12.29 3.71 -15.98
C PRO A 448 12.71 4.30 -17.34
N ILE A 449 12.71 5.64 -17.50
CA ILE A 449 13.17 6.28 -18.76
C ILE A 449 14.64 5.93 -19.03
N VAL A 450 15.51 6.02 -18.02
CA VAL A 450 16.93 5.65 -18.15
C VAL A 450 17.05 4.17 -18.53
N CYS A 451 16.24 3.28 -17.96
CA CYS A 451 16.21 1.86 -18.32
C CYS A 451 15.81 1.65 -19.80
N VAL A 452 14.77 2.34 -20.28
CA VAL A 452 14.34 2.29 -21.69
C VAL A 452 15.45 2.81 -22.61
N LEU A 453 16.05 3.96 -22.28
CA LEU A 453 17.13 4.54 -23.08
C LEU A 453 18.35 3.61 -23.11
N ALA A 454 18.70 2.99 -21.99
CA ALA A 454 19.80 2.03 -21.93
C ALA A 454 19.51 0.79 -22.80
N GLY A 455 18.28 0.27 -22.78
CA GLY A 455 17.85 -0.79 -23.69
C GLY A 455 17.94 -0.40 -25.16
N ILE A 456 17.51 0.81 -25.52
CA ILE A 456 17.60 1.34 -26.90
C ILE A 456 19.06 1.49 -27.34
N LEU A 457 19.93 2.03 -26.48
CA LEU A 457 21.34 2.22 -26.78
C LEU A 457 22.06 0.89 -27.04
N LEU A 458 21.65 -0.20 -26.38
CA LEU A 458 22.21 -1.53 -26.62
C LEU A 458 21.91 -2.08 -28.02
N PHE A 459 20.88 -1.59 -28.72
CA PHE A 459 20.69 -1.96 -30.13
C PHE A 459 21.77 -1.42 -31.05
N ALA A 460 22.52 -0.38 -30.66
CA ALA A 460 23.66 0.10 -31.43
C ALA A 460 24.89 -0.83 -31.34
N VAL A 461 24.84 -1.83 -30.46
CA VAL A 461 25.89 -2.84 -30.25
C VAL A 461 25.62 -4.11 -31.07
N LEU A 462 24.37 -4.33 -31.49
CA LEU A 462 24.00 -5.32 -32.52
C LEU A 462 24.31 -4.75 -33.91
#